data_AF-A0AAW0YMA3-F1
#
_entry.id   AF-A0AAW0YMA3-F1
#
_cell.length_a   1.000
_cell.length_b   1.000
_cell.length_c   1.000
_cell.angle_alpha   90.00
_cell.angle_beta   90.00
_cell.angle_gamma   90.00
#
_symmetry.space_group_name_H-M   'P 1'
#
loop_
_entity.id
_entity.type
_entity.pdbx_description
1 polymer ?
#
loop_
_entity_poly.entity_id
_entity_poly.type
_entity_poly.pdbx_seq_one_letter_code
_entity_poly.pdbx_strand_id
1 'polypeptide(L)'
;MDLRWPGGAIFIVGTLYLILGACPVATGNTQCYNFTWPGVNKSIECKDKKNDMYDNSQPCIYPLIYTVPFTSPPNISALEAHCQAHDCPVFKCSTKDGSCIQWKWYDINEQLINYSSFCGNLVDQTKVESPVPKTSGCWRQMMGTYMREVCVCDTNYCNQGARHSVALLLLLLLPVAAQTAVTTLMIL
;
A
#
# COMPACT_ATOMS: atom_id res chain seq x y z
N MET A 1 8.36 -11.71 -11.47
CA MET A 1 7.78 -12.63 -12.47
C MET A 1 8.47 -12.33 -13.77
N ASP A 2 9.24 -13.31 -14.25
CA ASP A 2 10.43 -13.24 -15.13
C ASP A 2 10.95 -11.86 -15.58
N LEU A 3 12.08 -11.46 -14.98
CA LEU A 3 12.94 -10.40 -15.50
C LEU A 3 14.35 -10.98 -15.67
N ARG A 4 14.61 -11.42 -16.90
CA ARG A 4 15.95 -11.68 -17.42
C ARG A 4 16.27 -10.55 -18.38
N TRP A 5 17.40 -9.86 -18.21
CA TRP A 5 18.17 -9.09 -19.21
C TRP A 5 19.46 -8.50 -18.55
N PRO A 6 20.48 -8.08 -19.33
CA PRO A 6 21.84 -8.64 -19.25
C PRO A 6 22.87 -7.66 -18.65
N GLY A 7 24.01 -8.22 -18.24
CA GLY A 7 25.31 -7.53 -18.32
C GLY A 7 25.59 -6.41 -17.31
N GLY A 8 26.61 -6.64 -16.48
CA GLY A 8 27.29 -5.56 -15.76
C GLY A 8 27.59 -5.91 -14.32
N ALA A 9 28.69 -6.64 -14.11
CA ALA A 9 29.29 -6.75 -12.79
C ALA A 9 29.85 -5.39 -12.37
N ILE A 10 29.37 -4.86 -11.23
CA ILE A 10 30.06 -3.80 -10.50
C ILE A 10 30.26 -4.32 -9.08
N PHE A 11 31.51 -4.67 -8.77
CA PHE A 11 31.96 -4.96 -7.41
C PHE A 11 32.07 -3.62 -6.67
N ILE A 12 31.28 -3.43 -5.62
CA ILE A 12 31.58 -2.43 -4.59
C ILE A 12 31.97 -3.18 -3.33
N VAL A 13 33.28 -3.27 -3.11
CA VAL A 13 33.88 -3.60 -1.82
C VAL A 13 33.73 -2.34 -0.97
N GLY A 14 32.80 -2.37 -0.03
CA GLY A 14 32.54 -1.25 0.87
C GLY A 14 32.09 -1.77 2.23
N THR A 15 33.04 -1.88 3.15
CA THR A 15 32.85 -2.23 4.55
C THR A 15 31.89 -1.22 5.19
N LEU A 16 30.62 -1.59 5.38
CA LEU A 16 29.62 -0.76 6.03
C LEU A 16 29.45 -1.22 7.48
N TYR A 17 29.67 -0.28 8.40
CA TYR A 17 29.58 -0.46 9.84
C TYR A 17 28.26 -1.10 10.27
N LEU A 18 28.37 -2.18 11.05
CA LEU A 18 27.31 -2.75 11.87
C LEU A 18 26.87 -1.71 12.91
N ILE A 19 25.81 -0.96 12.61
CA ILE A 19 24.95 -0.44 13.67
C ILE A 19 23.87 -1.49 13.87
N LEU A 20 24.12 -2.39 14.84
CA LEU A 20 23.12 -3.26 15.44
C LEU A 20 22.10 -2.40 16.22
N GLY A 21 21.30 -1.64 15.49
CA GLY A 21 20.01 -1.20 15.97
C GLY A 21 19.07 -2.38 15.81
N ALA A 22 18.91 -3.19 16.86
CA ALA A 22 17.81 -4.14 16.92
C ALA A 22 16.51 -3.32 16.81
N CYS A 23 15.91 -3.30 15.61
CA CYS A 23 14.55 -2.82 15.46
C CYS A 23 13.69 -3.76 16.30
N PRO A 24 12.97 -3.28 17.32
CA PRO A 24 12.11 -4.15 18.11
C PRO A 24 11.11 -4.79 17.16
N VAL A 25 11.23 -6.10 16.96
CA VAL A 25 10.19 -6.89 16.32
C VAL A 25 8.98 -6.73 17.24
N ALA A 26 7.99 -5.95 16.79
CA ALA A 26 6.76 -5.74 17.51
C ALA A 26 6.08 -7.11 17.66
N THR A 27 6.23 -7.72 18.83
CA THR A 27 5.57 -8.97 19.25
C THR A 27 4.13 -8.68 19.70
N GLY A 28 3.44 -7.80 18.97
CA GLY A 28 2.04 -7.49 19.17
C GLY A 28 1.21 -8.17 18.08
N ASN A 29 0.00 -8.60 18.44
CA ASN A 29 -1.02 -8.96 17.45
C ASN A 29 -1.30 -7.73 16.56
N THR A 30 -0.68 -7.65 15.39
CA THR A 30 -0.92 -6.56 14.45
C THR A 30 -2.33 -6.71 13.87
N GLN A 31 -3.13 -5.65 13.95
CA GLN A 31 -4.47 -5.61 13.35
C GLN A 31 -4.40 -4.97 11.96
N CYS A 32 -5.05 -5.58 10.99
CA CYS A 32 -5.13 -5.08 9.62
C CYS A 32 -6.59 -4.95 9.18
N TYR A 33 -6.84 -4.14 8.16
CA TYR A 33 -8.11 -4.19 7.44
C TYR A 33 -8.20 -5.42 6.55
N ASN A 34 -9.41 -5.94 6.41
CA ASN A 34 -9.73 -7.15 5.67
C ASN A 34 -10.99 -6.93 4.83
N PHE A 35 -10.84 -6.51 3.59
CA PHE A 35 -11.96 -6.25 2.67
C PHE A 35 -11.47 -6.02 1.23
N THR A 36 -12.40 -5.93 0.29
CA THR A 36 -12.14 -5.51 -1.09
C THR A 36 -13.05 -4.36 -1.48
N TRP A 37 -12.47 -3.31 -2.07
CA TRP A 37 -13.22 -2.29 -2.80
C TRP A 37 -13.10 -2.57 -4.30
N PRO A 38 -14.18 -3.01 -4.97
CA PRO A 38 -14.13 -3.40 -6.37
C PRO A 38 -14.10 -2.18 -7.31
N GLY A 39 -14.37 -0.98 -6.78
CA GLY A 39 -14.32 0.29 -7.48
C GLY A 39 -15.17 0.32 -8.73
N VAL A 40 -14.59 0.74 -9.87
CA VAL A 40 -15.33 0.83 -11.15
C VAL A 40 -15.76 -0.53 -11.70
N ASN A 41 -15.15 -1.61 -11.23
CA ASN A 41 -15.59 -2.96 -11.55
C ASN A 41 -16.84 -3.27 -10.71
N LYS A 42 -17.99 -3.39 -11.37
CA LYS A 42 -19.30 -3.64 -10.72
C LYS A 42 -19.49 -5.09 -10.25
N SER A 43 -18.42 -5.89 -10.21
CA SER A 43 -18.44 -7.25 -9.69
C SER A 43 -19.10 -7.28 -8.29
N ILE A 44 -20.20 -8.04 -8.21
CA ILE A 44 -21.00 -8.21 -6.99
C ILE A 44 -20.54 -9.41 -6.18
N GLU A 45 -19.87 -10.37 -6.82
CA GLU A 45 -19.26 -11.51 -6.16
C GLU A 45 -17.79 -11.66 -6.53
N CYS A 46 -16.99 -12.18 -5.59
CA CYS A 46 -15.62 -12.58 -5.88
C CYS A 46 -15.50 -13.63 -7.00
N LYS A 47 -16.57 -14.40 -7.25
CA LYS A 47 -16.62 -15.41 -8.31
C LYS A 47 -16.80 -14.81 -9.70
N ASP A 48 -17.39 -13.62 -9.81
CA ASP A 48 -17.63 -12.97 -11.10
C ASP A 48 -16.33 -12.49 -11.76
N LYS A 49 -15.25 -12.39 -10.98
CA LYS A 49 -13.93 -12.04 -11.50
C LYS A 49 -13.35 -13.12 -12.42
N LYS A 50 -13.86 -14.37 -12.34
CA LYS A 50 -13.33 -15.57 -13.01
C LYS A 50 -13.26 -15.53 -14.54
N ASN A 51 -14.04 -14.66 -15.16
CA ASN A 51 -14.26 -14.65 -16.61
C ASN A 51 -13.73 -13.40 -17.33
N ASP A 52 -13.22 -12.41 -16.60
CA ASP A 52 -12.58 -11.26 -17.21
C ASP A 52 -11.06 -11.50 -17.35
N MET A 53 -10.42 -10.89 -18.34
CA MET A 53 -8.98 -10.99 -18.67
C MET A 53 -8.00 -10.69 -17.50
N TYR A 54 -8.52 -10.39 -16.30
CA TYR A 54 -7.83 -10.00 -15.07
C TYR A 54 -7.44 -11.17 -14.14
N ASP A 55 -7.85 -12.40 -14.47
CA ASP A 55 -8.49 -13.22 -13.45
C ASP A 55 -7.64 -13.78 -12.30
N ASN A 56 -6.54 -14.49 -12.52
CA ASN A 56 -5.98 -15.28 -11.40
C ASN A 56 -5.13 -14.49 -10.39
N SER A 57 -4.92 -13.19 -10.57
CA SER A 57 -3.95 -12.43 -9.76
C SER A 57 -4.55 -11.36 -8.86
N GLN A 58 -5.85 -11.07 -8.94
CA GLN A 58 -6.48 -10.09 -8.06
C GLN A 58 -7.04 -10.76 -6.81
N PRO A 59 -6.53 -10.43 -5.60
CA PRO A 59 -7.12 -10.92 -4.36
C PRO A 59 -8.56 -10.42 -4.24
N CYS A 60 -9.49 -11.32 -3.92
CA CYS A 60 -10.85 -10.96 -3.59
C CYS A 60 -11.18 -11.46 -2.19
N ILE A 61 -11.37 -10.50 -1.30
CA ILE A 61 -11.45 -10.67 0.15
C ILE A 61 -12.78 -10.08 0.62
N TYR A 62 -13.59 -10.88 1.31
CA TYR A 62 -14.84 -10.41 1.89
C TYR A 62 -14.61 -9.63 3.20
N PRO A 63 -15.47 -8.63 3.50
CA PRO A 63 -16.60 -8.17 2.70
C PRO A 63 -16.20 -7.32 1.48
N LEU A 64 -17.09 -7.24 0.48
CA LEU A 64 -16.99 -6.27 -0.60
C LEU A 64 -17.59 -4.94 -0.14
N ILE A 65 -16.85 -3.86 -0.32
CA ILE A 65 -17.24 -2.52 0.11
C ILE A 65 -17.49 -1.67 -1.12
N TYR A 66 -18.69 -1.14 -1.25
CA TYR A 66 -19.11 -0.32 -2.38
C TYR A 66 -19.22 1.14 -1.97
N THR A 67 -18.91 2.02 -2.92
CA THR A 67 -19.01 3.47 -2.74
C THR A 67 -19.90 4.06 -3.81
N VAL A 68 -20.53 5.19 -3.47
CA VAL A 68 -21.30 6.00 -4.41
C VAL A 68 -20.68 7.40 -4.41
N PRO A 69 -20.04 7.85 -5.50
CA PRO A 69 -19.85 7.14 -6.76
C PRO A 69 -18.80 6.01 -6.65
N PHE A 70 -18.92 4.98 -7.51
CA PHE A 70 -18.01 3.82 -7.54
C PHE A 70 -16.56 4.16 -7.90
N THR A 71 -16.31 5.37 -8.39
CA THR A 71 -14.98 5.90 -8.71
C THR A 71 -14.23 6.45 -7.49
N SER A 72 -14.92 6.64 -6.36
CA SER A 72 -14.34 7.19 -5.14
C SER A 72 -13.99 6.05 -4.17
N PRO A 73 -12.74 5.93 -3.70
CA PRO A 73 -12.38 4.95 -2.66
C PRO A 73 -13.20 5.15 -1.38
N PRO A 74 -13.41 4.09 -0.56
CA PRO A 74 -14.16 4.20 0.66
C PRO A 74 -13.40 5.04 1.69
N ASN A 75 -14.14 5.89 2.40
CA ASN A 75 -13.60 6.58 3.56
C ASN A 75 -13.48 5.59 4.73
N ILE A 76 -12.25 5.18 5.03
CA ILE A 76 -11.99 4.18 6.07
C ILE A 76 -12.47 4.64 7.44
N SER A 77 -12.35 5.93 7.77
CA SER A 77 -12.81 6.44 9.06
C SER A 77 -14.34 6.38 9.19
N ALA A 78 -15.08 6.69 8.12
CA ALA A 78 -16.54 6.52 8.11
C ALA A 78 -16.93 5.04 8.22
N LEU A 79 -16.18 4.17 7.56
CA LEU A 79 -16.39 2.73 7.59
C LEU A 79 -16.08 2.11 8.96
N GLU A 80 -15.03 2.57 9.64
CA GLU A 80 -14.75 2.19 11.03
C GLU A 80 -15.87 2.62 11.97
N ALA A 81 -16.35 3.86 11.86
CA ALA A 81 -17.46 4.35 12.66
C ALA A 81 -18.74 3.52 12.43
N HIS A 82 -19.03 3.19 11.17
CA HIS A 82 -20.15 2.30 10.83
C HIS A 82 -19.99 0.91 11.46
N CYS A 83 -18.80 0.31 11.37
CA CYS A 83 -18.55 -1.01 11.91
C CYS A 83 -18.47 -1.08 13.43
N GLN A 84 -18.14 0.02 14.11
CA GLN A 84 -18.28 0.13 15.56
C GLN A 84 -19.76 0.16 16.00
N ALA A 85 -20.63 0.78 15.20
CA ALA A 85 -22.06 0.88 15.51
C ALA A 85 -22.85 -0.41 15.19
N HIS A 86 -22.39 -1.18 14.19
CA HIS A 86 -23.13 -2.33 13.65
C HIS A 86 -22.44 -3.69 13.79
N ASP A 87 -21.29 -3.75 14.48
CA ASP A 87 -20.48 -4.95 14.70
C ASP A 87 -20.11 -5.69 13.41
N CYS A 88 -19.03 -5.26 12.73
CA CYS A 88 -18.49 -5.92 11.54
C CYS A 88 -17.31 -6.86 11.87
N PRO A 89 -17.51 -8.12 12.30
CA PRO A 89 -16.41 -8.98 12.75
C PRO A 89 -15.40 -9.35 11.64
N VAL A 90 -15.80 -9.29 10.36
CA VAL A 90 -14.97 -9.73 9.22
C VAL A 90 -14.13 -8.60 8.62
N PHE A 91 -14.37 -7.34 9.03
CA PHE A 91 -13.71 -6.16 8.45
C PHE A 91 -12.25 -5.98 8.90
N LYS A 92 -11.87 -6.63 10.00
CA LYS A 92 -10.53 -6.58 10.57
C LYS A 92 -10.00 -7.99 10.74
N CYS A 93 -8.70 -8.15 10.58
CA CYS A 93 -8.01 -9.41 10.85
C CYS A 93 -6.79 -9.14 11.73
N SER A 94 -6.41 -10.12 12.54
CA SER A 94 -5.22 -10.05 13.39
C SER A 94 -4.16 -10.98 12.83
N THR A 95 -2.93 -10.50 12.71
CA THR A 95 -1.78 -11.34 12.36
C THR A 95 -0.96 -11.64 13.62
N LYS A 96 -0.69 -12.94 13.84
CA LYS A 96 0.37 -13.40 14.76
C LYS A 96 1.72 -13.47 14.05
N ASP A 97 1.71 -13.99 12.81
CA ASP A 97 2.90 -14.25 11.98
C ASP A 97 2.71 -13.74 10.55
N GLY A 98 2.07 -12.59 10.39
CA GLY A 98 1.68 -12.04 9.09
C GLY A 98 1.79 -10.53 9.02
N SER A 99 1.79 -10.00 7.81
CA SER A 99 1.82 -8.57 7.53
C SER A 99 0.47 -8.08 7.02
N CYS A 100 0.22 -6.78 7.15
CA CYS A 100 -0.89 -6.14 6.48
C CYS A 100 -0.53 -5.92 5.02
N ILE A 101 -1.34 -6.48 4.12
CA ILE A 101 -1.13 -6.38 2.69
C ILE A 101 -2.19 -5.46 2.10
N GLN A 102 -1.75 -4.65 1.15
CA GLN A 102 -2.62 -3.85 0.31
C GLN A 102 -2.30 -4.11 -1.16
N TRP A 103 -3.31 -4.48 -1.93
CA TRP A 103 -3.20 -4.83 -3.34
C TRP A 103 -4.05 -3.87 -4.17
N LYS A 104 -3.41 -3.02 -4.96
CA LYS A 104 -4.08 -1.96 -5.72
C LYS A 104 -3.92 -2.16 -7.22
N TRP A 105 -4.92 -1.70 -7.95
CA TRP A 105 -4.88 -1.62 -9.41
C TRP A 105 -5.16 -0.21 -9.87
N TYR A 106 -4.41 0.20 -10.87
CA TYR A 106 -4.48 1.51 -11.50
C TYR A 106 -4.69 1.35 -13.00
N ASP A 107 -5.44 2.28 -13.61
CA ASP A 107 -5.55 2.38 -15.06
C ASP A 107 -4.34 3.12 -15.68
N ILE A 108 -4.39 3.34 -17.00
CA ILE A 108 -3.36 4.08 -17.74
C ILE A 108 -3.20 5.55 -17.31
N ASN A 109 -4.20 6.12 -16.63
CA ASN A 109 -4.20 7.49 -16.14
C ASN A 109 -3.76 7.57 -14.66
N GLU A 110 -3.23 6.47 -14.11
CA GLU A 110 -2.88 6.33 -12.70
C GLU A 110 -4.07 6.51 -11.74
N GLN A 111 -5.30 6.32 -12.23
CA GLN A 111 -6.48 6.33 -11.38
C GLN A 111 -6.63 4.99 -10.67
N LEU A 112 -6.80 5.00 -9.35
CA LEU A 112 -7.08 3.80 -8.57
C LEU A 112 -8.45 3.24 -8.97
N ILE A 113 -8.46 2.05 -9.58
CA ILE A 113 -9.69 1.42 -10.11
C ILE A 113 -10.28 0.40 -9.14
N ASN A 114 -9.46 -0.25 -8.33
CA ASN A 114 -9.87 -1.16 -7.26
C ASN A 114 -8.71 -1.41 -6.28
N TYR A 115 -9.02 -1.94 -5.10
CA TYR A 115 -8.01 -2.50 -4.22
C TYR A 115 -8.58 -3.51 -3.22
N SER A 116 -7.69 -4.32 -2.66
CA SER A 116 -7.99 -5.28 -1.59
C SER A 116 -7.01 -5.08 -0.44
N SER A 117 -7.50 -5.18 0.78
CA SER A 117 -6.71 -5.08 2.01
C SER A 117 -6.93 -6.36 2.82
N PHE A 118 -5.87 -7.01 3.27
CA PHE A 118 -5.96 -8.29 3.99
C PHE A 118 -4.73 -8.60 4.82
N CYS A 119 -4.85 -9.60 5.69
CA CYS A 119 -3.75 -10.19 6.43
C CYS A 119 -3.11 -11.32 5.60
N GLY A 120 -1.78 -11.33 5.50
CA GLY A 120 -1.09 -12.42 4.83
C GLY A 120 0.42 -12.30 4.86
N ASN A 121 1.08 -13.15 4.09
CA ASN A 121 2.54 -13.14 3.93
C ASN A 121 2.88 -12.89 2.47
N LEU A 122 3.74 -11.91 2.22
CA LEU A 122 4.31 -11.69 0.89
C LEU A 122 5.69 -12.33 0.85
N VAL A 123 5.95 -13.09 -0.21
CA VAL A 123 7.20 -13.80 -0.40
C VAL A 123 7.77 -13.44 -1.76
N ASP A 124 9.04 -13.09 -1.78
CA ASP A 124 9.79 -12.88 -3.00
C ASP A 124 10.29 -14.22 -3.54
N GLN A 125 9.69 -14.63 -4.65
CA GLN A 125 9.97 -15.89 -5.34
C GLN A 125 11.03 -15.75 -6.44
N THR A 126 11.76 -14.62 -6.53
CA THR A 126 12.86 -14.49 -7.51
C THR A 126 13.98 -15.51 -7.29
N LYS A 127 14.16 -15.98 -6.04
CA LYS A 127 15.04 -17.09 -5.70
C LYS A 127 14.19 -18.26 -5.22
N VAL A 128 13.79 -19.14 -6.15
CA VAL A 128 12.87 -20.26 -5.90
C VAL A 128 13.36 -21.19 -4.77
N GLU A 129 14.68 -21.34 -4.63
CA GLU A 129 15.30 -22.20 -3.60
C GLU A 129 15.40 -21.52 -2.22
N SER A 130 15.22 -20.21 -2.14
CA SER A 130 15.29 -19.44 -0.88
C SER A 130 14.30 -18.28 -0.93
N PRO A 131 12.98 -18.57 -0.79
CA PRO A 131 11.96 -17.55 -0.72
C PRO A 131 12.23 -16.60 0.44
N VAL A 132 12.31 -15.30 0.15
CA VAL A 132 12.54 -14.28 1.18
C VAL A 132 11.22 -13.61 1.55
N PRO A 133 10.74 -13.74 2.81
CA PRO A 133 9.58 -13.01 3.28
C PRO A 133 9.80 -11.51 3.17
N LYS A 134 8.78 -10.78 2.72
CA LYS A 134 8.77 -9.32 2.71
C LYS A 134 7.85 -8.86 3.83
N THR A 135 8.42 -8.10 4.77
CA THR A 135 7.70 -7.55 5.93
C THR A 135 7.32 -6.08 5.74
N SER A 136 7.98 -5.38 4.81
CA SER A 136 7.65 -3.99 4.48
C SER A 136 8.08 -3.62 3.05
N GLY A 137 7.37 -2.66 2.46
CA GLY A 137 7.69 -2.08 1.15
C GLY A 137 6.50 -2.07 0.18
N CYS A 138 6.68 -1.44 -0.98
CA CYS A 138 5.71 -1.42 -2.06
C CYS A 138 6.39 -1.81 -3.38
N TRP A 139 5.72 -2.62 -4.19
CA TRP A 139 6.20 -3.09 -5.48
C TRP A 139 5.15 -2.82 -6.55
N ARG A 140 5.55 -2.14 -7.62
CA ARG A 140 4.70 -1.81 -8.77
C ARG A 140 5.11 -2.64 -9.98
N GLN A 141 4.11 -3.12 -10.73
CA GLN A 141 4.33 -3.85 -11.98
C GLN A 141 3.27 -3.45 -13.00
N MET A 142 3.72 -3.17 -14.22
CA MET A 142 2.82 -2.98 -15.37
C MET A 142 2.31 -4.34 -15.88
N MET A 143 1.01 -4.44 -16.10
CA MET A 143 0.30 -5.62 -16.58
C MET A 143 -0.62 -5.21 -17.75
N GLY A 144 -0.06 -5.17 -18.96
CA GLY A 144 -0.77 -4.64 -20.12
C GLY A 144 -1.08 -3.15 -19.95
N THR A 145 -2.37 -2.79 -20.01
CA THR A 145 -2.86 -1.41 -19.82
C THR A 145 -3.11 -1.03 -18.36
N TYR A 146 -2.77 -1.90 -17.41
CA TYR A 146 -2.97 -1.66 -16.00
C TYR A 146 -1.66 -1.66 -15.26
N MET A 147 -1.66 -1.01 -14.11
CA MET A 147 -0.55 -1.07 -13.18
C MET A 147 -1.04 -1.64 -11.85
N ARG A 148 -0.28 -2.59 -11.35
CA ARG A 148 -0.55 -3.27 -10.08
C ARG A 148 0.47 -2.82 -9.05
N GLU A 149 0.00 -2.47 -7.85
CA GLU A 149 0.85 -2.15 -6.71
C GLU A 149 0.51 -3.09 -5.55
N VAL A 150 1.54 -3.70 -4.96
CA VAL A 150 1.39 -4.49 -3.73
C VAL A 150 2.24 -3.83 -2.67
N CYS A 151 1.62 -3.43 -1.56
CA CYS A 151 2.29 -2.88 -0.40
C CYS A 151 2.14 -3.81 0.79
N VAL A 152 3.19 -3.89 1.60
CA VAL A 152 3.25 -4.66 2.83
C VAL A 152 3.76 -3.78 3.95
N CYS A 153 3.19 -3.95 5.13
CA CYS A 153 3.57 -3.24 6.33
C CYS A 153 3.21 -4.05 7.57
N ASP A 154 3.87 -3.76 8.69
CA ASP A 154 3.85 -4.53 9.93
C ASP A 154 3.24 -3.75 11.12
N THR A 155 2.73 -2.55 10.87
CA THR A 155 2.09 -1.70 11.88
C THR A 155 0.57 -1.80 11.86
N ASN A 156 -0.08 -1.51 12.99
CA ASN A 156 -1.54 -1.58 13.09
C ASN A 156 -2.23 -0.71 12.04
N TYR A 157 -3.17 -1.30 11.31
CA TYR A 157 -4.04 -0.64 10.33
C TYR A 157 -3.29 0.09 9.22
N CYS A 158 -2.05 -0.32 8.92
CA CYS A 158 -1.22 0.36 7.94
C CYS A 158 -1.70 0.15 6.49
N ASN A 159 -2.55 -0.85 6.25
CA ASN A 159 -3.22 -1.08 4.97
C ASN A 159 -4.51 -0.27 4.77
N GLN A 160 -4.66 0.88 5.46
CA GLN A 160 -5.83 1.77 5.37
C GLN A 160 -6.01 2.53 4.03
N GLY A 161 -5.20 2.25 3.01
CA GLY A 161 -5.27 2.98 1.74
C GLY A 161 -4.52 4.30 1.81
N ALA A 162 -4.38 4.95 0.65
CA ALA A 162 -3.59 6.17 0.52
C ALA A 162 -4.19 7.26 1.41
N ARG A 163 -3.54 7.52 2.55
CA ARG A 163 -3.56 8.86 3.14
C ARG A 163 -2.92 9.74 2.08
N HIS A 164 -3.67 10.66 1.50
CA HIS A 164 -3.04 11.77 0.78
C HIS A 164 -1.99 12.34 1.73
N SER A 165 -0.72 12.23 1.35
CA SER A 165 0.39 12.70 2.17
C SER A 165 0.25 14.21 2.35
N VAL A 166 -0.43 14.63 3.42
CA VAL A 166 -0.58 16.03 3.84
C VAL A 166 0.79 16.71 4.02
N ALA A 167 1.85 15.91 4.16
CA ALA A 167 3.24 16.36 4.16
C ALA A 167 3.60 17.22 2.93
N LEU A 168 2.99 17.01 1.76
CA LEU A 168 3.24 17.86 0.59
C LEU A 168 2.60 19.25 0.71
N LEU A 169 1.51 19.38 1.46
CA LEU A 169 0.80 20.66 1.65
C LEU A 169 1.55 21.59 2.62
N LEU A 170 2.25 21.02 3.61
CA LEU A 170 3.04 21.78 4.59
C LEU A 170 4.35 22.34 4.01
N LEU A 171 4.95 21.67 3.01
CA LEU A 171 6.17 22.15 2.33
C LEU A 171 5.93 23.37 1.42
N LEU A 172 4.70 23.59 0.97
CA LEU A 172 4.33 24.73 0.12
C LEU A 172 4.03 26.03 0.90
N LEU A 173 3.88 25.95 2.23
CA LEU A 173 3.55 27.10 3.08
C LEU A 173 4.79 27.81 3.67
N LEU A 174 6.00 27.32 3.40
CA LEU A 174 7.24 27.83 4.02
C LEU A 174 7.99 29.00 3.33
N PRO A 175 7.66 29.54 2.12
CA PRO A 175 8.51 30.59 1.51
C PRO A 175 7.94 32.02 1.58
N VAL A 176 7.37 32.48 2.70
CA VAL A 176 6.95 33.91 2.84
C VAL A 176 7.60 34.65 4.01
N ALA A 177 8.21 33.98 4.98
CA ALA A 177 8.76 34.66 6.17
C ALA A 177 10.21 35.17 6.02
N ALA A 178 10.92 34.90 4.92
CA ALA A 178 12.38 35.12 4.83
C ALA A 178 12.83 36.42 4.12
N GLN A 179 11.93 37.29 3.63
CA GLN A 179 12.34 38.44 2.79
C GLN A 179 12.33 39.83 3.47
N THR A 180 11.98 39.97 4.76
CA THR A 180 11.92 41.31 5.39
C THR A 180 13.21 41.76 6.09
N ALA A 181 14.30 40.98 6.08
CA ALA A 181 15.51 41.31 6.86
C ALA A 181 16.66 41.99 6.08
N VAL A 182 16.56 42.17 4.76
CA VAL A 182 17.72 42.62 3.94
C VAL A 182 17.71 44.14 3.63
N THR A 183 16.62 44.87 3.89
CA THR A 183 16.55 46.30 3.56
C THR A 183 17.08 47.27 4.63
N THR A 184 17.63 46.79 5.74
CA THR A 184 18.15 47.66 6.83
C THR A 184 19.67 47.83 6.85
N LEU A 185 20.40 47.32 5.85
CA LEU A 185 21.88 47.38 5.82
C LEU A 185 22.46 48.04 4.55
N MET A 186 21.80 49.08 4.04
CA MET A 186 22.37 49.96 3.00
C MET A 186 22.11 51.46 3.27
N ILE A 187 22.00 51.85 4.54
CA ILE A 187 22.06 53.27 4.93
C ILE A 187 22.82 53.36 6.25
N LEU A 188 24.16 53.38 6.17
CA LEU A 188 25.07 53.96 7.17
C LEU A 188 26.47 54.08 6.56
#